data_AF-A0A1D2WNP6-F1
#
_entry.id   AF-A0A1D2WNP6-F1
#
_cell.length_a   1.000
_cell.length_b   1.000
_cell.length_c   1.000
_cell.angle_alpha   90.00
_cell.angle_beta   90.00
_cell.angle_gamma   90.00
#
_symmetry.space_group_name_H-M   'P 1'
#
loop_
_entity.id
_entity.type
_entity.pdbx_description
1 polymer ?
#
loop_
_entity_poly.entity_id
_entity_poly.type
_entity_poly.pdbx_seq_one_letter_code
_entity_poly.pdbx_strand_id
1 'polypeptide(L)'
;MNKEIIAAVMASTIDMDNMSSDRLEALTKGHGMLNIAAICSANVIAEEVLRGVNLQLTDENIGELPIDDLLRKSIEAAENAGADAANAALLSATLCYFAGSNAQAGVPAGNRKLGAMARMIAGVDRCGVLAIPTPKANNRISGYAAVKAVYDEVFNNSLTPIDGSILPLGVGGGPLYGHNALGEDIGFSQLAINGAKAGTKGMLQAFANVGMPPSPIIAAILGVAAILEIVHPDSEVAEEYGEFFVANSAYVAGLGACEVAGLPEKLHIRGTGEEYDTANLVGDLGVIMKDIGGPSVVGMIAFEEMLSAFEESLDIGAGFSGGPLQPPLGHMTADAILALKVLLSTNGDIDQAAEKIKEIKTNFWLEPEIAKIATNTIARKSEQVRRGPVTRAMILATEGALTKETLRIAEFTQEKITEGMDLSDITKALDDEKLNNVCKAASSLFSGMMDKDIKIMITKYAGRSRRKENPFLDNYAGFDTNVDVEIEIEGEKIVMEKLANEIIPDAVVNKKQDVLEVLPLASVPVTELQLCGHTIVNVIVPAAVAGAMGVDESEVIAKKATKGAYITSSIPGGIERARDVAKRAANIMKDLN
;
A
#
# COMPACT_ATOMS: atom_id res chain seq x y z
N MET A 1 -16.67 -23.08 31.45
CA MET A 1 -16.13 -22.03 30.57
C MET A 1 -16.68 -20.71 31.09
N ASN A 2 -15.82 -19.71 31.30
CA ASN A 2 -16.18 -18.44 31.92
C ASN A 2 -17.12 -17.66 30.97
N LYS A 3 -18.37 -17.41 31.36
CA LYS A 3 -19.41 -16.85 30.47
C LYS A 3 -19.04 -15.43 30.02
N GLU A 4 -18.39 -14.69 30.90
CA GLU A 4 -17.96 -13.32 30.71
C GLU A 4 -16.92 -13.22 29.60
N ILE A 5 -15.95 -14.14 29.55
CA ILE A 5 -14.97 -14.23 28.46
C ILE A 5 -15.68 -14.52 27.14
N ILE A 6 -16.62 -15.47 27.11
CA ILE A 6 -17.38 -15.80 25.89
C ILE A 6 -18.12 -14.56 25.36
N ALA A 7 -18.86 -13.88 26.24
CA ALA A 7 -19.60 -12.69 25.88
C ALA A 7 -18.70 -11.56 25.39
N ALA A 8 -17.54 -11.36 26.04
CA ALA A 8 -16.57 -10.34 25.64
C ALA A 8 -15.98 -10.63 24.25
N VAL A 9 -15.44 -11.84 24.04
CA VAL A 9 -14.83 -12.25 22.75
C VAL A 9 -15.85 -12.14 21.61
N MET A 10 -17.09 -12.61 21.82
CA MET A 10 -18.16 -12.48 20.83
C MET A 10 -18.53 -11.01 20.55
N ALA A 11 -18.66 -10.18 21.59
CA ALA A 11 -19.01 -8.78 21.42
C ALA A 11 -17.92 -7.98 20.69
N SER A 12 -16.64 -8.29 20.93
CA SER A 12 -15.52 -7.62 20.28
C SER A 12 -15.41 -7.94 18.79
N THR A 13 -15.74 -9.17 18.37
CA THR A 13 -15.44 -9.68 17.01
C THR A 13 -16.65 -9.75 16.08
N ILE A 14 -17.87 -9.61 16.60
CA ILE A 14 -19.10 -9.66 15.79
C ILE A 14 -19.21 -8.54 14.75
N ASP A 15 -18.70 -7.35 15.09
CA ASP A 15 -18.68 -6.19 14.21
C ASP A 15 -17.26 -5.63 14.14
N MET A 16 -16.56 -6.05 13.08
CA MET A 16 -15.15 -5.74 12.85
C MET A 16 -14.88 -4.25 12.69
N ASP A 17 -15.88 -3.43 12.36
CA ASP A 17 -15.72 -1.98 12.29
C ASP A 17 -15.39 -1.37 13.68
N ASN A 18 -15.76 -2.05 14.76
CA ASN A 18 -15.39 -1.63 16.11
C ASN A 18 -13.92 -1.90 16.45
N MET A 19 -13.24 -2.80 15.73
CA MET A 19 -11.82 -3.09 15.96
C MET A 19 -10.88 -2.00 15.43
N SER A 20 -11.39 -0.92 14.83
CA SER A 20 -10.57 0.13 14.21
C SER A 20 -11.11 1.54 14.48
N SER A 21 -10.21 2.53 14.46
CA SER A 21 -10.58 3.95 14.44
C SER A 21 -10.77 4.51 13.02
N ASP A 22 -10.47 3.72 11.97
CA ASP A 22 -10.45 4.17 10.57
C ASP A 22 -11.83 4.34 9.92
N ARG A 23 -12.92 4.21 10.68
CA ARG A 23 -14.31 4.44 10.24
C ARG A 23 -14.67 3.63 8.98
N LEU A 24 -14.39 2.33 8.99
CA LEU A 24 -14.52 1.45 7.83
C LEU A 24 -15.94 1.46 7.24
N GLU A 25 -16.98 1.48 8.08
CA GLU A 25 -18.38 1.58 7.62
C GLU A 25 -18.62 2.80 6.73
N ALA A 26 -18.17 3.99 7.17
CA ALA A 26 -18.38 5.23 6.42
C ALA A 26 -17.65 5.25 5.06
N LEU A 27 -16.58 4.47 4.95
CA LEU A 27 -15.73 4.40 3.76
C LEU A 27 -16.06 3.18 2.88
N THR A 28 -16.92 2.27 3.34
CA THR A 28 -17.37 1.13 2.54
C THR A 28 -18.50 1.56 1.61
N LYS A 29 -18.36 1.32 0.30
CA LYS A 29 -19.28 1.76 -0.77
C LYS A 29 -19.37 3.27 -1.01
N GLY A 30 -19.54 4.10 0.03
CA GLY A 30 -19.82 5.53 -0.11
C GLY A 30 -18.63 6.34 -0.62
N HIS A 31 -17.74 6.73 0.29
CA HIS A 31 -16.52 7.49 -0.03
C HIS A 31 -15.30 6.60 -0.35
N GLY A 32 -15.54 5.29 -0.49
CA GLY A 32 -14.63 4.29 -1.05
C GLY A 32 -13.23 4.20 -0.45
N MET A 33 -13.04 3.28 0.49
CA MET A 33 -11.73 2.77 0.86
C MET A 33 -11.17 1.89 -0.27
N LEU A 34 -10.10 2.34 -0.94
CA LEU A 34 -9.65 1.70 -2.19
C LEU A 34 -8.97 0.34 -2.00
N ASN A 35 -8.49 0.03 -0.81
CA ASN A 35 -8.10 -1.32 -0.41
C ASN A 35 -9.27 -2.32 -0.48
N ILE A 36 -10.47 -1.94 -0.04
CA ILE A 36 -11.67 -2.79 -0.16
C ILE A 36 -11.99 -3.01 -1.64
N ALA A 37 -11.93 -1.94 -2.45
CA ALA A 37 -12.12 -2.03 -3.90
C ALA A 37 -11.11 -2.97 -4.56
N ALA A 38 -9.82 -2.83 -4.22
CA ALA A 38 -8.76 -3.71 -4.71
C ALA A 38 -9.00 -5.18 -4.35
N ILE A 39 -9.36 -5.48 -3.09
CA ILE A 39 -9.67 -6.84 -2.65
C ILE A 39 -10.91 -7.39 -3.37
N CYS A 40 -11.93 -6.55 -3.60
CA CYS A 40 -13.14 -6.95 -4.33
C CYS A 40 -12.84 -7.26 -5.80
N SER A 41 -12.01 -6.47 -6.47
CA SER A 41 -11.50 -6.75 -7.82
C SER A 41 -10.63 -8.02 -7.84
N ALA A 42 -9.74 -8.19 -6.87
CA ALA A 42 -8.91 -9.39 -6.75
C ALA A 42 -9.74 -10.67 -6.57
N ASN A 43 -10.84 -10.60 -5.81
CA ASN A 43 -11.80 -11.70 -5.69
C ASN A 43 -12.37 -12.12 -7.05
N VAL A 44 -12.76 -11.16 -7.90
CA VAL A 44 -13.26 -11.43 -9.25
C VAL A 44 -12.19 -12.07 -10.11
N ILE A 45 -11.01 -11.45 -10.13
CA ILE A 45 -9.92 -11.88 -10.98
C ILE A 45 -9.49 -13.29 -10.63
N ALA A 46 -9.28 -13.59 -9.35
CA ALA A 46 -8.97 -14.94 -8.91
C ALA A 46 -10.06 -15.95 -9.31
N GLU A 47 -11.34 -15.63 -9.14
CA GLU A 47 -12.44 -16.54 -9.49
C GLU A 47 -12.48 -16.86 -10.99
N GLU A 48 -12.34 -15.86 -11.85
CA GLU A 48 -12.39 -16.03 -13.30
C GLU A 48 -11.12 -16.69 -13.87
N VAL A 49 -9.95 -16.33 -13.35
CA VAL A 49 -8.67 -16.96 -13.75
C VAL A 49 -8.64 -18.43 -13.37
N LEU A 50 -9.10 -18.78 -12.17
CA LEU A 50 -9.19 -20.18 -11.73
C LEU A 50 -10.25 -20.98 -12.51
N ARG A 51 -11.19 -20.32 -13.18
CA ARG A 51 -12.11 -20.95 -14.16
C ARG A 51 -11.47 -21.17 -15.54
N GLY A 52 -10.28 -20.64 -15.78
CA GLY A 52 -9.56 -20.77 -17.04
C GLY A 52 -9.85 -19.65 -18.05
N VAL A 53 -10.30 -18.47 -17.61
CA VAL A 53 -10.44 -17.31 -18.49
C VAL A 53 -9.07 -16.88 -19.02
N ASN A 54 -8.96 -16.67 -20.34
CA ASN A 54 -7.73 -16.18 -20.95
C ASN A 54 -7.55 -14.68 -20.65
N LEU A 55 -6.43 -14.33 -20.04
CA LEU A 55 -6.06 -12.96 -19.69
C LEU A 55 -5.27 -12.23 -20.77
N GLN A 56 -4.87 -12.89 -21.84
CA GLN A 56 -3.97 -12.29 -22.82
C GLN A 56 -4.72 -11.33 -23.75
N LEU A 57 -4.16 -10.13 -23.93
CA LEU A 57 -4.52 -9.24 -25.02
C LEU A 57 -3.87 -9.77 -26.29
N THR A 58 -4.68 -10.07 -27.30
CA THR A 58 -4.23 -10.61 -28.59
C THR A 58 -4.63 -9.70 -29.75
N ASP A 59 -4.02 -9.94 -30.91
CA ASP A 59 -4.29 -9.24 -32.17
C ASP A 59 -5.48 -9.85 -32.96
N GLU A 60 -6.21 -10.79 -32.35
CA GLU A 60 -7.35 -11.48 -32.99
C GLU A 60 -8.36 -10.50 -33.59
N ASN A 61 -8.84 -10.77 -34.81
CA ASN A 61 -9.77 -9.89 -35.50
C ASN A 61 -11.23 -10.06 -35.00
N ILE A 62 -11.46 -9.80 -33.72
CA ILE A 62 -12.75 -9.87 -33.03
C ILE A 62 -13.06 -8.59 -32.25
N GLY A 63 -14.35 -8.38 -31.93
CA GLY A 63 -14.83 -7.16 -31.28
C GLY A 63 -14.58 -7.10 -29.76
N GLU A 64 -14.52 -8.25 -29.09
CA GLU A 64 -14.30 -8.36 -27.64
C GLU A 64 -13.41 -9.58 -27.36
N LEU A 65 -12.42 -9.41 -26.48
CA LEU A 65 -11.57 -10.48 -25.95
C LEU A 65 -12.15 -10.98 -24.61
N PRO A 66 -11.79 -12.18 -24.14
CA PRO A 66 -12.23 -12.66 -22.81
C PRO A 66 -11.84 -11.72 -21.66
N ILE A 67 -10.72 -11.00 -21.79
CA ILE A 67 -10.28 -10.02 -20.79
C ILE A 67 -11.22 -8.79 -20.71
N ASP A 68 -11.97 -8.43 -21.76
CA ASP A 68 -12.94 -7.33 -21.70
C ASP A 68 -14.04 -7.59 -20.66
N ASP A 69 -14.58 -8.82 -20.65
CA ASP A 69 -15.60 -9.24 -19.67
C ASP A 69 -15.01 -9.31 -18.25
N LEU A 70 -13.78 -9.82 -18.12
CA LEU A 70 -13.07 -9.82 -16.84
C LEU A 70 -12.89 -8.40 -16.28
N LEU A 71 -12.36 -7.49 -17.09
CA LEU A 71 -12.17 -6.09 -16.71
C LEU A 71 -13.49 -5.46 -16.29
N ARG A 72 -14.58 -5.69 -17.05
CA ARG A 72 -15.93 -5.20 -16.71
C ARG A 72 -16.36 -5.68 -15.33
N LYS A 73 -16.31 -6.99 -15.06
CA LYS A 73 -16.67 -7.56 -13.75
C LYS A 73 -15.79 -7.03 -12.61
N SER A 74 -14.49 -6.84 -12.87
CA SER A 74 -13.53 -6.33 -11.89
C SER A 74 -13.75 -4.85 -11.57
N ILE A 75 -14.00 -4.03 -12.58
CA ILE A 75 -14.30 -2.59 -12.44
C ILE A 75 -15.60 -2.43 -11.68
N GLU A 76 -16.66 -3.15 -12.06
CA GLU A 76 -17.94 -3.15 -11.34
C GLU A 76 -17.76 -3.56 -9.87
N ALA A 77 -16.86 -4.50 -9.55
CA ALA A 77 -16.58 -4.87 -8.17
C ALA A 77 -15.94 -3.73 -7.36
N ALA A 78 -14.98 -3.02 -7.96
CA ALA A 78 -14.33 -1.87 -7.35
C ALA A 78 -15.30 -0.69 -7.17
N GLU A 79 -16.13 -0.39 -8.17
CA GLU A 79 -17.13 0.69 -8.09
C GLU A 79 -18.21 0.38 -7.05
N ASN A 80 -18.65 -0.88 -6.94
CA ASN A 80 -19.57 -1.31 -5.88
C ASN A 80 -18.97 -1.17 -4.47
N ALA A 81 -17.64 -1.14 -4.35
CA ALA A 81 -16.92 -0.85 -3.10
C ALA A 81 -16.71 0.65 -2.85
N GLY A 82 -17.06 1.50 -3.81
CA GLY A 82 -17.01 2.96 -3.71
C GLY A 82 -15.83 3.62 -4.43
N ALA A 83 -15.07 2.87 -5.23
CA ALA A 83 -14.05 3.47 -6.07
C ALA A 83 -14.72 4.33 -7.17
N ASP A 84 -14.22 5.55 -7.35
CA ASP A 84 -14.49 6.31 -8.58
C ASP A 84 -13.99 5.55 -9.81
N ALA A 85 -14.64 5.74 -10.96
CA ALA A 85 -14.39 4.99 -12.19
C ALA A 85 -12.92 4.99 -12.62
N ALA A 86 -12.21 6.12 -12.50
CA ALA A 86 -10.79 6.18 -12.87
C ALA A 86 -9.90 5.36 -11.92
N ASN A 87 -10.23 5.34 -10.63
CA ASN A 87 -9.54 4.50 -9.65
C ASN A 87 -9.88 3.01 -9.90
N ALA A 88 -11.16 2.69 -10.16
CA ALA A 88 -11.60 1.32 -10.44
C ALA A 88 -10.91 0.72 -11.67
N ALA A 89 -10.75 1.53 -12.73
CA ALA A 89 -9.98 1.16 -13.92
C ALA A 89 -8.51 0.87 -13.57
N LEU A 90 -7.83 1.78 -12.84
CA LEU A 90 -6.43 1.61 -12.46
C LEU A 90 -6.19 0.34 -11.63
N LEU A 91 -7.01 0.12 -10.59
CA LEU A 91 -6.88 -1.04 -9.72
C LEU A 91 -7.13 -2.33 -10.50
N SER A 92 -8.17 -2.38 -11.34
CA SER A 92 -8.51 -3.58 -12.13
C SER A 92 -7.45 -3.91 -13.18
N ALA A 93 -6.96 -2.91 -13.91
CA ALA A 93 -5.87 -3.10 -14.89
C ALA A 93 -4.60 -3.62 -14.21
N THR A 94 -4.21 -2.99 -13.09
CA THR A 94 -3.03 -3.40 -12.32
C THR A 94 -3.17 -4.83 -11.79
N LEU A 95 -4.33 -5.18 -11.22
CA LEU A 95 -4.58 -6.54 -10.72
C LEU A 95 -4.62 -7.59 -11.84
N CYS A 96 -5.17 -7.27 -13.01
CA CYS A 96 -5.12 -8.18 -14.17
C CYS A 96 -3.69 -8.41 -14.63
N TYR A 97 -2.87 -7.36 -14.65
CA TYR A 97 -1.44 -7.45 -14.96
C TYR A 97 -0.73 -8.40 -14.00
N PHE A 98 -0.91 -8.21 -12.69
CA PHE A 98 -0.34 -9.11 -11.68
C PHE A 98 -0.93 -10.53 -11.73
N ALA A 99 -2.16 -10.71 -12.22
CA ALA A 99 -2.74 -12.03 -12.45
C ALA A 99 -2.15 -12.75 -13.68
N GLY A 100 -1.37 -12.05 -14.52
CA GLY A 100 -0.64 -12.62 -15.65
C GLY A 100 -1.08 -12.13 -17.04
N SER A 101 -1.85 -11.04 -17.16
CA SER A 101 -2.08 -10.41 -18.46
C SER A 101 -0.84 -9.63 -18.93
N ASN A 102 -0.59 -9.61 -20.23
CA ASN A 102 0.26 -8.59 -20.86
C ASN A 102 -0.37 -7.18 -20.76
N ALA A 103 0.43 -6.12 -20.93
CA ALA A 103 -0.09 -4.74 -20.94
C ALA A 103 -0.63 -4.30 -22.31
N GLN A 104 -0.18 -4.93 -23.39
CA GLN A 104 -0.53 -4.58 -24.77
C GLN A 104 -0.47 -5.79 -25.70
N ALA A 105 -1.27 -5.78 -26.78
CA ALA A 105 -1.37 -6.88 -27.73
C ALA A 105 -0.12 -7.08 -28.62
N GLY A 106 0.85 -6.16 -28.61
CA GLY A 106 2.07 -6.26 -29.43
C GLY A 106 1.87 -5.88 -30.90
N VAL A 107 0.74 -5.28 -31.25
CA VAL A 107 0.45 -4.76 -32.58
C VAL A 107 -0.20 -3.38 -32.46
N PRO A 108 -0.10 -2.51 -33.49
CA PRO A 108 -0.78 -1.21 -33.51
C PRO A 108 -2.30 -1.34 -33.73
N ALA A 109 -2.98 -2.16 -32.92
CA ALA A 109 -4.43 -2.33 -32.89
C ALA A 109 -5.08 -1.31 -31.94
N GLY A 110 -4.91 -0.02 -32.23
CA GLY A 110 -5.57 1.08 -31.53
C GLY A 110 -5.46 1.01 -29.99
N ASN A 111 -6.61 0.96 -29.31
CA ASN A 111 -6.76 0.96 -27.86
C ASN A 111 -6.66 -0.44 -27.21
N ARG A 112 -6.13 -1.47 -27.89
CA ARG A 112 -5.90 -2.80 -27.29
C ARG A 112 -4.67 -2.79 -26.36
N LYS A 113 -4.80 -2.00 -25.30
CA LYS A 113 -3.87 -1.80 -24.21
C LYS A 113 -4.67 -1.87 -22.92
N LEU A 114 -4.14 -2.57 -21.93
CA LEU A 114 -4.88 -2.91 -20.71
C LEU A 114 -5.45 -1.67 -20.02
N GLY A 115 -4.66 -0.59 -19.93
CA GLY A 115 -5.12 0.68 -19.38
C GLY A 115 -6.21 1.36 -20.21
N ALA A 116 -6.08 1.38 -21.53
CA ALA A 116 -7.08 1.98 -22.42
C ALA A 116 -8.42 1.21 -22.39
N MET A 117 -8.37 -0.12 -22.40
CA MET A 117 -9.54 -1.00 -22.28
C MET A 117 -10.24 -0.78 -20.94
N ALA A 118 -9.51 -0.83 -19.83
CA ALA A 118 -10.07 -0.61 -18.50
C ALA A 118 -10.74 0.76 -18.38
N ARG A 119 -10.08 1.82 -18.86
CA ARG A 119 -10.64 3.18 -18.90
C ARG A 119 -11.94 3.25 -19.69
N MET A 120 -11.95 2.69 -20.91
CA MET A 120 -13.13 2.72 -21.78
C MET A 120 -14.30 1.94 -21.20
N ILE A 121 -14.03 0.78 -20.58
CA ILE A 121 -15.05 -0.03 -19.91
C ILE A 121 -15.63 0.71 -18.70
N ALA A 122 -14.79 1.40 -17.93
CA ALA A 122 -15.21 2.24 -16.79
C ALA A 122 -15.91 3.55 -17.22
N GLY A 123 -15.96 3.88 -18.51
CA GLY A 123 -16.56 5.13 -19.01
C GLY A 123 -15.76 6.38 -18.64
N VAL A 124 -14.44 6.24 -18.46
CA VAL A 124 -13.55 7.33 -18.03
C VAL A 124 -12.97 8.06 -19.24
N ASP A 125 -12.92 9.39 -19.20
CA ASP A 125 -12.29 10.18 -20.26
C ASP A 125 -10.77 10.00 -20.28
N ARG A 126 -10.19 10.08 -21.48
CA ARG A 126 -8.73 10.08 -21.63
C ARG A 126 -8.18 11.40 -21.11
N CYS A 127 -7.19 11.35 -20.21
CA CYS A 127 -6.36 12.50 -19.87
C CYS A 127 -4.90 12.23 -20.23
N GLY A 128 -4.09 13.28 -20.33
CA GLY A 128 -2.64 13.13 -20.50
C GLY A 128 -1.93 12.89 -19.17
N VAL A 129 -0.71 12.37 -19.21
CA VAL A 129 0.09 12.01 -18.02
C VAL A 129 0.33 13.21 -17.10
N LEU A 130 0.37 14.43 -17.67
CA LEU A 130 0.51 15.67 -16.90
C LEU A 130 -0.53 15.86 -15.79
N ALA A 131 -1.72 15.28 -15.96
CA ALA A 131 -2.85 15.42 -15.03
C ALA A 131 -2.87 14.34 -13.94
N ILE A 132 -2.06 13.29 -14.08
CA ILE A 132 -2.00 12.17 -13.12
C ILE A 132 -1.22 12.66 -11.89
N PRO A 133 -1.80 12.66 -10.68
CA PRO A 133 -1.09 13.06 -9.48
C PRO A 133 -0.08 11.99 -9.05
N THR A 134 0.91 12.36 -8.25
CA THR A 134 1.67 11.35 -7.49
C THR A 134 0.84 10.83 -6.30
N PRO A 135 1.21 9.67 -5.74
CA PRO A 135 0.80 9.32 -4.38
C PRO A 135 1.15 10.45 -3.41
N LYS A 136 0.36 10.56 -2.34
CA LYS A 136 0.61 11.54 -1.29
C LYS A 136 1.49 10.90 -0.22
N ALA A 137 2.71 11.42 -0.08
CA ALA A 137 3.51 11.26 1.13
C ALA A 137 3.15 12.39 2.12
N ASN A 138 3.90 13.50 2.07
CA ASN A 138 3.60 14.72 2.84
C ASN A 138 2.94 15.81 1.97
N ASN A 139 3.37 15.89 0.71
CA ASN A 139 2.83 16.76 -0.33
C ASN A 139 2.36 15.88 -1.51
N ARG A 140 2.01 16.51 -2.63
CA ARG A 140 1.83 15.83 -3.91
C ARG A 140 2.28 16.74 -5.05
N ILE A 141 2.73 16.12 -6.13
CA ILE A 141 2.96 16.77 -7.43
C ILE A 141 2.10 16.07 -8.48
N SER A 142 2.42 16.22 -9.76
CA SER A 142 1.80 15.44 -10.83
C SER A 142 2.83 15.00 -11.87
N GLY A 143 2.42 14.11 -12.77
CA GLY A 143 3.18 13.69 -13.95
C GLY A 143 3.59 14.84 -14.87
N TYR A 144 3.11 16.07 -14.61
CA TYR A 144 3.59 17.27 -15.28
C TYR A 144 5.11 17.44 -15.16
N ALA A 145 5.71 17.04 -14.03
CA ALA A 145 7.17 17.12 -13.88
C ALA A 145 7.90 16.20 -14.88
N ALA A 146 7.40 14.98 -15.11
CA ALA A 146 7.92 14.08 -16.14
C ALA A 146 7.73 14.68 -17.54
N VAL A 147 6.49 15.08 -17.87
CA VAL A 147 6.15 15.65 -19.18
C VAL A 147 7.00 16.88 -19.48
N LYS A 148 7.12 17.82 -18.53
CA LYS A 148 7.94 19.01 -18.69
C LYS A 148 9.40 18.66 -18.97
N ALA A 149 9.99 17.74 -18.20
CA ALA A 149 11.38 17.34 -18.39
C ALA A 149 11.62 16.68 -19.76
N VAL A 150 10.69 15.84 -20.22
CA VAL A 150 10.75 15.27 -21.58
C VAL A 150 10.69 16.38 -22.64
N TYR A 151 9.74 17.32 -22.52
CA TYR A 151 9.59 18.39 -23.51
C TYR A 151 10.75 19.38 -23.50
N ASP A 152 11.38 19.65 -22.34
CA ASP A 152 12.60 20.46 -22.29
C ASP A 152 13.69 19.82 -23.18
N GLU A 153 13.87 18.49 -23.11
CA GLU A 153 14.82 17.75 -23.96
C GLU A 153 14.38 17.67 -25.43
N VAL A 154 13.08 17.61 -25.72
CA VAL A 154 12.55 17.76 -27.10
C VAL A 154 13.00 19.10 -27.69
N PHE A 155 12.82 20.20 -26.95
CA PHE A 155 13.20 21.53 -27.44
C PHE A 155 14.72 21.75 -27.50
N ASN A 156 15.49 20.97 -26.73
CA ASN A 156 16.95 20.96 -26.79
C ASN A 156 17.51 20.04 -27.91
N ASN A 157 16.64 19.32 -28.63
CA ASN A 157 17.02 18.36 -29.68
C ASN A 157 18.00 17.28 -29.16
N SER A 158 17.76 16.77 -27.96
CA SER A 158 18.67 15.84 -27.25
C SER A 158 18.12 14.43 -27.09
N LEU A 159 16.86 14.17 -27.43
CA LEU A 159 16.25 12.84 -27.30
C LEU A 159 16.59 11.89 -28.44
N THR A 160 16.74 12.42 -29.66
CA THR A 160 17.01 11.64 -30.87
C THR A 160 17.94 12.41 -31.82
N PRO A 161 18.83 11.73 -32.56
CA PRO A 161 19.72 12.35 -33.54
C PRO A 161 19.01 12.68 -34.85
N ILE A 162 17.75 12.25 -35.02
CA ILE A 162 16.98 12.44 -36.24
C ILE A 162 16.39 13.85 -36.26
N ASP A 163 16.83 14.66 -37.22
CA ASP A 163 16.19 15.94 -37.52
C ASP A 163 14.93 15.72 -38.36
N GLY A 164 13.76 15.91 -37.74
CA GLY A 164 12.46 15.77 -38.40
C GLY A 164 12.23 16.77 -39.55
N SER A 165 12.95 17.89 -39.59
CA SER A 165 12.78 18.94 -40.61
C SER A 165 13.34 18.57 -41.98
N ILE A 166 14.25 17.58 -42.04
CA ILE A 166 14.89 17.10 -43.27
C ILE A 166 14.32 15.77 -43.76
N LEU A 167 13.30 15.21 -43.09
CA LEU A 167 12.71 13.94 -43.49
C LEU A 167 12.02 14.06 -44.86
N PRO A 168 12.43 13.25 -45.87
CA PRO A 168 11.83 13.31 -47.19
C PRO A 168 10.35 12.91 -47.19
N LEU A 169 9.60 13.45 -48.15
CA LEU A 169 8.22 13.03 -48.41
C LEU A 169 8.17 11.51 -48.66
N GLY A 170 7.28 10.81 -47.95
CA GLY A 170 7.11 9.36 -48.06
C GLY A 170 8.04 8.53 -47.16
N VAL A 171 8.99 9.15 -46.46
CA VAL A 171 9.76 8.50 -45.38
C VAL A 171 9.06 8.72 -44.04
N GLY A 172 8.92 9.99 -43.63
CA GLY A 172 8.26 10.35 -42.36
C GLY A 172 6.77 9.94 -42.35
N GLY A 173 6.33 9.33 -41.26
CA GLY A 173 4.95 8.89 -41.06
C GLY A 173 4.56 7.60 -41.80
N GLY A 174 5.52 6.88 -42.38
CA GLY A 174 5.28 5.63 -43.09
C GLY A 174 6.20 4.47 -42.68
N PRO A 175 5.95 3.26 -43.19
CA PRO A 175 6.74 2.05 -42.90
C PRO A 175 8.25 2.18 -43.15
N LEU A 176 8.66 3.02 -44.10
CA LEU A 176 10.08 3.25 -44.40
C LEU A 176 10.84 3.90 -43.25
N TYR A 177 10.15 4.72 -42.45
CA TYR A 177 10.69 5.18 -41.17
C TYR A 177 10.46 4.11 -40.11
N GLY A 178 9.22 3.64 -39.94
CA GLY A 178 8.81 2.88 -38.77
C GLY A 178 9.39 1.46 -38.65
N HIS A 179 9.50 0.72 -39.75
CA HIS A 179 9.84 -0.72 -39.73
C HIS A 179 11.25 -1.03 -40.27
N ASN A 180 12.14 -0.06 -40.16
CA ASN A 180 13.49 -0.13 -40.69
C ASN A 180 14.45 0.58 -39.72
N ALA A 181 15.75 0.47 -39.99
CA ALA A 181 16.81 1.00 -39.14
C ALA A 181 16.64 2.46 -38.67
N LEU A 182 16.05 3.34 -39.50
CA LEU A 182 15.82 4.73 -39.10
C LEU A 182 14.87 4.83 -37.89
N GLY A 183 13.81 4.02 -37.86
CA GLY A 183 12.86 3.95 -36.75
C GLY A 183 13.33 3.02 -35.65
N GLU A 184 13.44 1.73 -35.94
CA GLU A 184 13.66 0.67 -34.93
C GLU A 184 15.05 0.80 -34.29
N ASP A 185 16.10 0.89 -35.11
CA ASP A 185 17.49 0.90 -34.61
C ASP A 185 17.94 2.26 -34.05
N ILE A 186 17.43 3.37 -34.60
CA ILE A 186 17.90 4.72 -34.28
C ILE A 186 16.83 5.54 -33.56
N GLY A 187 15.68 5.76 -34.18
CA GLY A 187 14.67 6.71 -33.73
C GLY A 187 13.98 6.29 -32.43
N PHE A 188 13.18 5.22 -32.49
CA PHE A 188 12.34 4.74 -31.40
C PHE A 188 13.16 4.31 -30.19
N SER A 189 14.24 3.55 -30.39
CA SER A 189 15.13 3.11 -29.32
C SER A 189 15.70 4.29 -28.52
N GLN A 190 16.28 5.29 -29.21
CA GLN A 190 16.88 6.46 -28.55
C GLN A 190 15.83 7.38 -27.94
N LEU A 191 14.72 7.60 -28.63
CA LEU A 191 13.62 8.43 -28.13
C LEU A 191 13.02 7.85 -26.85
N ALA A 192 12.76 6.53 -26.83
CA ALA A 192 12.22 5.82 -25.67
C ALA A 192 13.17 5.90 -24.46
N ILE A 193 14.44 5.49 -24.63
CA ILE A 193 15.40 5.42 -23.52
C ILE A 193 15.73 6.82 -22.97
N ASN A 194 16.05 7.78 -23.84
CA ASN A 194 16.46 9.13 -23.41
C ASN A 194 15.29 9.91 -22.81
N GLY A 195 14.10 9.76 -23.41
CA GLY A 195 12.89 10.41 -22.91
C GLY A 195 12.49 9.87 -21.54
N ALA A 196 12.52 8.54 -21.34
CA ALA A 196 12.24 7.94 -20.05
C ALA A 196 13.24 8.38 -18.97
N LYS A 197 14.53 8.45 -19.30
CA LYS A 197 15.58 9.00 -18.42
C LYS A 197 15.26 10.44 -17.99
N ALA A 198 14.93 11.30 -18.95
CA ALA A 198 14.59 12.71 -18.69
C ALA A 198 13.35 12.85 -17.80
N GLY A 199 12.26 12.14 -18.14
CA GLY A 199 11.02 12.16 -17.38
C GLY A 199 11.20 11.67 -15.94
N THR A 200 11.89 10.55 -15.76
CA THR A 200 12.19 9.95 -14.45
C THR A 200 13.03 10.89 -13.58
N LYS A 201 14.10 11.47 -14.14
CA LYS A 201 14.93 12.46 -13.46
C LYS A 201 14.12 13.69 -13.04
N GLY A 202 13.25 14.18 -13.92
CA GLY A 202 12.34 15.28 -13.63
C GLY A 202 11.43 15.01 -12.44
N MET A 203 10.85 13.81 -12.37
CA MET A 203 10.03 13.38 -11.24
C MET A 203 10.82 13.30 -9.93
N LEU A 204 11.96 12.60 -9.92
CA LEU A 204 12.81 12.48 -8.72
C LEU A 204 13.22 13.85 -8.16
N GLN A 205 13.62 14.76 -9.05
CA GLN A 205 13.97 16.12 -8.68
C GLN A 205 12.76 16.89 -8.13
N ALA A 206 11.59 16.73 -8.73
CA ALA A 206 10.37 17.39 -8.28
C ALA A 206 9.93 16.90 -6.89
N PHE A 207 9.99 15.59 -6.63
CA PHE A 207 9.75 15.03 -5.28
C PHE A 207 10.66 15.69 -4.24
N ALA A 208 11.98 15.64 -4.47
CA ALA A 208 12.96 16.18 -3.54
C ALA A 208 12.77 17.68 -3.29
N ASN A 209 12.52 18.47 -4.35
CA ASN A 209 12.42 19.93 -4.27
C ASN A 209 11.16 20.43 -3.55
N VAL A 210 10.15 19.58 -3.36
CA VAL A 210 8.97 19.91 -2.54
C VAL A 210 9.00 19.22 -1.17
N GLY A 211 10.17 18.75 -0.73
CA GLY A 211 10.37 18.17 0.60
C GLY A 211 9.69 16.81 0.77
N MET A 212 9.57 16.03 -0.29
CA MET A 212 9.13 14.63 -0.22
C MET A 212 10.31 13.68 -0.42
N PRO A 213 10.33 12.53 0.27
CA PRO A 213 11.20 11.43 -0.15
C PRO A 213 10.81 11.03 -1.58
N PRO A 214 11.77 10.94 -2.52
CA PRO A 214 11.47 10.44 -3.85
C PRO A 214 10.95 9.00 -3.80
N SER A 215 9.99 8.67 -4.65
CA SER A 215 9.60 7.29 -4.95
C SER A 215 10.21 6.90 -6.31
N PRO A 216 11.33 6.15 -6.33
CA PRO A 216 11.96 5.68 -7.56
C PRO A 216 10.99 4.97 -8.51
N ILE A 217 10.18 4.04 -8.00
CA ILE A 217 9.28 3.25 -8.85
C ILE A 217 8.18 4.10 -9.49
N ILE A 218 7.56 5.02 -8.73
CA ILE A 218 6.52 5.91 -9.27
C ILE A 218 7.11 6.93 -10.24
N ALA A 219 8.31 7.46 -9.93
CA ALA A 219 9.02 8.35 -10.84
C ALA A 219 9.34 7.67 -12.17
N ALA A 220 9.78 6.41 -12.14
CA ALA A 220 10.08 5.61 -13.31
C ALA A 220 8.83 5.34 -14.16
N ILE A 221 7.74 4.88 -13.53
CA ILE A 221 6.46 4.59 -14.21
C ILE A 221 5.90 5.85 -14.89
N LEU A 222 5.90 7.00 -14.19
CA LEU A 222 5.42 8.26 -14.78
C LEU A 222 6.37 8.82 -15.85
N GLY A 223 7.69 8.59 -15.71
CA GLY A 223 8.68 8.92 -16.73
C GLY A 223 8.45 8.13 -18.02
N VAL A 224 8.25 6.82 -17.91
CA VAL A 224 7.86 5.95 -19.02
C VAL A 224 6.53 6.38 -19.62
N ALA A 225 5.49 6.54 -18.81
CA ALA A 225 4.18 6.96 -19.29
C ALA A 225 4.24 8.25 -20.12
N ALA A 226 5.03 9.24 -19.66
CA ALA A 226 5.19 10.51 -20.37
C ALA A 226 5.87 10.37 -21.73
N ILE A 227 6.94 9.57 -21.86
CA ILE A 227 7.59 9.37 -23.16
C ILE A 227 6.74 8.52 -24.11
N LEU A 228 5.95 7.57 -23.59
CA LEU A 228 5.02 6.76 -24.37
C LEU A 228 3.76 7.53 -24.86
N GLU A 229 3.61 8.81 -24.49
CA GLU A 229 2.69 9.73 -25.20
C GLU A 229 3.29 10.24 -26.52
N ILE A 230 4.61 10.11 -26.73
CA ILE A 230 5.34 10.55 -27.93
C ILE A 230 5.77 9.34 -28.78
N VAL A 231 6.42 8.35 -28.18
CA VAL A 231 6.84 7.12 -28.88
C VAL A 231 5.72 6.07 -28.82
N HIS A 232 5.50 5.36 -29.93
CA HIS A 232 4.47 4.32 -29.98
C HIS A 232 4.92 3.11 -29.16
N PRO A 233 4.18 2.68 -28.12
CA PRO A 233 4.66 1.68 -27.15
C PRO A 233 4.88 0.27 -27.73
N ASP A 234 4.18 -0.07 -28.82
CA ASP A 234 4.39 -1.32 -29.56
C ASP A 234 5.45 -1.21 -30.68
N SER A 235 6.20 -0.10 -30.78
CA SER A 235 7.29 -0.02 -31.75
C SER A 235 8.36 -1.06 -31.44
N GLU A 236 8.73 -1.83 -32.46
CA GLU A 236 9.94 -2.65 -32.46
C GLU A 236 11.18 -1.77 -32.27
N VAL A 237 12.24 -2.38 -31.76
CA VAL A 237 13.48 -1.72 -31.36
C VAL A 237 14.68 -2.51 -31.88
N ALA A 238 15.87 -1.92 -31.75
CA ALA A 238 17.11 -2.56 -32.17
C ALA A 238 17.28 -3.96 -31.53
N GLU A 239 17.81 -4.93 -32.29
CA GLU A 239 18.04 -6.30 -31.80
C GLU A 239 18.94 -6.38 -30.57
N GLU A 240 19.76 -5.35 -30.29
CA GLU A 240 20.57 -5.26 -29.07
C GLU A 240 19.75 -5.23 -27.78
N TYR A 241 18.47 -4.81 -27.84
CA TYR A 241 17.57 -4.78 -26.69
C TYR A 241 16.77 -6.07 -26.51
N GLY A 242 16.68 -6.91 -27.55
CA GLY A 242 16.01 -8.21 -27.49
C GLY A 242 15.49 -8.68 -28.85
N GLU A 243 14.91 -9.88 -28.86
CA GLU A 243 14.35 -10.48 -30.07
C GLU A 243 13.14 -9.70 -30.60
N PHE A 244 12.94 -9.77 -31.92
CA PHE A 244 11.78 -9.20 -32.61
C PHE A 244 10.47 -9.73 -32.01
N PHE A 245 9.47 -8.86 -31.82
CA PHE A 245 8.22 -9.13 -31.08
C PHE A 245 8.37 -9.47 -29.58
N VAL A 246 9.58 -9.40 -29.03
CA VAL A 246 9.83 -9.59 -27.59
C VAL A 246 10.19 -8.26 -26.93
N ALA A 247 11.20 -7.57 -27.46
CA ALA A 247 11.56 -6.22 -27.02
C ALA A 247 10.79 -5.16 -27.81
N ASN A 248 10.28 -4.15 -27.11
CA ASN A 248 9.59 -3.03 -27.71
C ASN A 248 9.99 -1.73 -27.01
N SER A 249 9.51 -0.60 -27.54
CA SER A 249 9.83 0.71 -26.98
C SER A 249 9.38 0.90 -25.52
N ALA A 250 8.34 0.20 -25.04
CA ALA A 250 7.94 0.25 -23.63
C ALA A 250 8.99 -0.40 -22.72
N TYR A 251 9.52 -1.56 -23.12
CA TYR A 251 10.65 -2.20 -22.42
C TYR A 251 11.91 -1.33 -22.44
N VAL A 252 12.26 -0.74 -23.59
CA VAL A 252 13.43 0.16 -23.72
C VAL A 252 13.27 1.44 -22.89
N ALA A 253 12.06 2.01 -22.85
CA ALA A 253 11.75 3.11 -21.93
C ALA A 253 11.91 2.67 -20.46
N GLY A 254 11.45 1.47 -20.13
CA GLY A 254 11.65 0.82 -18.83
C GLY A 254 13.12 0.75 -18.42
N LEU A 255 14.00 0.27 -19.31
CA LEU A 255 15.45 0.21 -19.09
C LEU A 255 16.02 1.60 -18.73
N GLY A 256 15.69 2.61 -19.53
CA GLY A 256 16.14 3.99 -19.29
C GLY A 256 15.65 4.56 -17.97
N ALA A 257 14.39 4.32 -17.62
CA ALA A 257 13.81 4.77 -16.36
C ALA A 257 14.45 4.07 -15.15
N CYS A 258 14.64 2.76 -15.21
CA CYS A 258 15.22 1.96 -14.12
C CYS A 258 16.66 2.39 -13.81
N GLU A 259 17.48 2.63 -14.85
CA GLU A 259 18.86 3.11 -14.70
C GLU A 259 18.94 4.41 -13.89
N VAL A 260 18.08 5.39 -14.21
CA VAL A 260 18.09 6.70 -13.54
C VAL A 260 17.45 6.65 -12.17
N ALA A 261 16.43 5.81 -11.99
CA ALA A 261 15.77 5.61 -10.71
C ALA A 261 16.60 4.77 -9.73
N GLY A 262 17.64 4.06 -10.20
CA GLY A 262 18.43 3.15 -9.37
C GLY A 262 17.63 1.92 -8.94
N LEU A 263 16.69 1.47 -9.77
CA LEU A 263 15.88 0.29 -9.49
C LEU A 263 16.71 -0.99 -9.73
N PRO A 264 16.50 -2.05 -8.93
CA PRO A 264 17.16 -3.34 -9.16
C PRO A 264 16.69 -3.96 -10.48
N GLU A 265 17.51 -4.83 -11.09
CA GLU A 265 17.14 -5.50 -12.35
C GLU A 265 15.92 -6.40 -12.20
N LYS A 266 15.75 -7.01 -11.02
CA LYS A 266 14.65 -7.91 -10.68
C LYS A 266 13.93 -7.47 -9.42
N LEU A 267 12.64 -7.80 -9.35
CA LEU A 267 11.80 -7.64 -8.18
C LEU A 267 11.11 -8.95 -7.84
N HIS A 268 10.87 -9.21 -6.55
CA HIS A 268 10.33 -10.48 -6.10
C HIS A 268 9.04 -10.29 -5.32
N ILE A 269 7.97 -11.01 -5.70
CA ILE A 269 6.71 -10.97 -4.94
C ILE A 269 6.90 -11.68 -3.60
N ARG A 270 6.69 -10.93 -2.52
CA ARG A 270 6.84 -11.39 -1.13
C ARG A 270 6.09 -12.68 -0.87
N GLY A 271 6.80 -13.67 -0.36
CA GLY A 271 6.27 -14.99 0.03
C GLY A 271 5.95 -15.95 -1.11
N THR A 272 6.03 -15.52 -2.38
CA THR A 272 6.01 -16.43 -3.53
C THR A 272 7.38 -16.55 -4.19
N GLY A 273 8.22 -15.52 -4.08
CA GLY A 273 9.50 -15.43 -4.78
C GLY A 273 9.36 -15.27 -6.29
N GLU A 274 8.16 -14.97 -6.80
CA GLU A 274 7.96 -14.77 -8.23
C GLU A 274 8.75 -13.56 -8.71
N GLU A 275 9.64 -13.82 -9.67
CA GLU A 275 10.57 -12.84 -10.21
C GLU A 275 9.91 -12.04 -11.34
N TYR A 276 10.07 -10.73 -11.29
CA TYR A 276 9.68 -9.79 -12.33
C TYR A 276 10.93 -9.10 -12.88
N ASP A 277 11.01 -8.99 -14.20
CA ASP A 277 11.94 -8.07 -14.82
C ASP A 277 11.49 -6.62 -14.57
N THR A 278 12.30 -5.83 -13.89
CA THR A 278 11.90 -4.50 -13.44
C THR A 278 11.68 -3.53 -14.59
N ALA A 279 12.49 -3.63 -15.66
CA ALA A 279 12.33 -2.78 -16.83
C ALA A 279 11.03 -3.11 -17.57
N ASN A 280 10.70 -4.40 -17.73
CA ASN A 280 9.43 -4.82 -18.30
C ASN A 280 8.23 -4.37 -17.44
N LEU A 281 8.29 -4.58 -16.13
CA LEU A 281 7.26 -4.13 -15.19
C LEU A 281 7.00 -2.61 -15.29
N VAL A 282 8.07 -1.81 -15.23
CA VAL A 282 7.97 -0.35 -15.32
C VAL A 282 7.44 0.10 -16.69
N GLY A 283 7.90 -0.56 -17.77
CA GLY A 283 7.41 -0.37 -19.14
C GLY A 283 5.91 -0.58 -19.25
N ASP A 284 5.45 -1.75 -18.82
CA ASP A 284 4.05 -2.20 -18.87
C ASP A 284 3.13 -1.33 -18.00
N LEU A 285 3.55 -1.01 -16.77
CA LEU A 285 2.81 -0.11 -15.90
C LEU A 285 2.77 1.32 -16.47
N GLY A 286 3.81 1.76 -17.19
CA GLY A 286 3.81 3.01 -17.94
C GLY A 286 2.80 3.01 -19.09
N VAL A 287 2.67 1.91 -19.82
CA VAL A 287 1.63 1.71 -20.86
C VAL A 287 0.24 1.77 -20.25
N ILE A 288 0.02 1.13 -19.10
CA ILE A 288 -1.26 1.21 -18.39
C ILE A 288 -1.53 2.66 -17.99
N MET A 289 -0.58 3.31 -17.32
CA MET A 289 -0.74 4.63 -16.72
C MET A 289 -1.02 5.73 -17.76
N LYS A 290 -0.39 5.69 -18.94
CA LYS A 290 -0.59 6.73 -19.96
C LYS A 290 -2.01 6.77 -20.53
N ASP A 291 -2.73 5.65 -20.49
CA ASP A 291 -4.04 5.48 -21.13
C ASP A 291 -5.19 5.21 -20.14
N ILE A 292 -4.91 5.17 -18.83
CA ILE A 292 -5.90 4.82 -17.78
C ILE A 292 -6.90 5.94 -17.47
N GLY A 293 -6.62 7.18 -17.89
CA GLY A 293 -7.38 8.37 -17.50
C GLY A 293 -6.76 9.06 -16.29
N GLY A 294 -7.57 9.82 -15.54
CA GLY A 294 -7.09 10.66 -14.43
C GLY A 294 -7.42 10.07 -13.06
N PRO A 295 -6.64 9.10 -12.54
CA PRO A 295 -6.87 8.57 -11.21
C PRO A 295 -6.71 9.66 -10.15
N SER A 296 -7.43 9.51 -9.05
CA SER A 296 -7.31 10.41 -7.91
C SER A 296 -5.99 10.19 -7.16
N VAL A 297 -5.64 11.11 -6.27
CA VAL A 297 -4.48 10.93 -5.36
C VAL A 297 -4.61 9.68 -4.51
N VAL A 298 -5.83 9.35 -4.05
CA VAL A 298 -6.07 8.13 -3.27
C VAL A 298 -5.89 6.89 -4.16
N GLY A 299 -6.31 6.96 -5.42
CA GLY A 299 -6.06 5.92 -6.43
C GLY A 299 -4.57 5.65 -6.62
N MET A 300 -3.77 6.71 -6.70
CA MET A 300 -2.32 6.60 -6.83
C MET A 300 -1.65 6.09 -5.56
N ILE A 301 -2.15 6.45 -4.36
CA ILE A 301 -1.70 5.80 -3.12
C ILE A 301 -1.99 4.31 -3.15
N ALA A 302 -3.21 3.91 -3.52
CA ALA A 302 -3.57 2.50 -3.58
C ALA A 302 -2.73 1.72 -4.60
N PHE A 303 -2.38 2.35 -5.72
CA PHE A 303 -1.46 1.81 -6.72
C PHE A 303 -0.02 1.66 -6.19
N GLU A 304 0.54 2.69 -5.57
CA GLU A 304 1.87 2.63 -4.93
C GLU A 304 1.93 1.55 -3.84
N GLU A 305 0.86 1.42 -3.06
CA GLU A 305 0.74 0.41 -2.02
C GLU A 305 0.60 -1.01 -2.60
N MET A 306 0.00 -1.21 -3.79
CA MET A 306 0.03 -2.50 -4.48
C MET A 306 1.45 -2.92 -4.84
N LEU A 307 2.30 -1.97 -5.23
CA LEU A 307 3.72 -2.22 -5.54
C LEU A 307 4.53 -2.56 -4.28
N SER A 308 4.01 -2.26 -3.07
CA SER A 308 4.67 -2.68 -1.83
C SER A 308 4.57 -4.19 -1.55
N ALA A 309 3.89 -4.95 -2.42
CA ALA A 309 3.90 -6.41 -2.41
C ALA A 309 5.28 -7.02 -2.78
N PHE A 310 6.19 -6.25 -3.37
CA PHE A 310 7.56 -6.69 -3.62
C PHE A 310 8.40 -6.75 -2.34
N GLU A 311 9.41 -7.61 -2.30
CA GLU A 311 10.36 -7.71 -1.17
C GLU A 311 11.24 -6.45 -1.08
N GLU A 312 11.59 -5.86 -2.22
CA GLU A 312 12.42 -4.66 -2.37
C GLU A 312 11.62 -3.34 -2.16
N SER A 313 10.41 -3.41 -1.60
CA SER A 313 9.47 -2.28 -1.56
C SER A 313 10.05 -1.00 -0.98
N LEU A 314 10.89 -1.11 0.06
CA LEU A 314 11.55 0.04 0.69
C LEU A 314 12.60 0.67 -0.23
N ASP A 315 13.40 -0.14 -0.93
CA ASP A 315 14.50 0.32 -1.78
C ASP A 315 13.96 1.01 -3.05
N ILE A 316 12.85 0.53 -3.58
CA ILE A 316 12.20 1.13 -4.75
C ILE A 316 11.28 2.30 -4.40
N GLY A 317 11.17 2.65 -3.11
CA GLY A 317 10.29 3.69 -2.59
C GLY A 317 8.81 3.45 -2.91
N ALA A 318 8.38 2.19 -2.90
CA ALA A 318 6.97 1.84 -2.88
C ALA A 318 6.38 2.13 -1.48
N GLY A 319 5.06 1.98 -1.35
CA GLY A 319 4.36 2.14 -0.07
C GLY A 319 4.83 1.15 1.00
N PHE A 320 4.22 1.21 2.18
CA PHE A 320 4.64 0.39 3.33
C PHE A 320 3.58 -0.64 3.77
N SER A 321 2.48 -0.80 3.04
CA SER A 321 1.44 -1.80 3.35
C SER A 321 1.88 -3.25 3.20
N GLY A 322 3.00 -3.51 2.50
CA GLY A 322 3.68 -4.80 2.50
C GLY A 322 4.41 -5.13 3.80
N GLY A 323 4.68 -4.15 4.67
CA GLY A 323 5.55 -4.24 5.85
C GLY A 323 6.87 -3.45 5.66
N PRO A 324 7.61 -3.13 6.74
CA PRO A 324 7.45 -3.66 8.10
C PRO A 324 6.47 -2.93 9.00
N LEU A 325 6.00 -1.77 8.55
CA LEU A 325 5.01 -0.98 9.26
C LEU A 325 3.60 -1.40 8.87
N GLN A 326 2.65 -1.15 9.76
CA GLN A 326 1.25 -1.34 9.46
C GLN A 326 0.56 0.02 9.20
N PRO A 327 0.13 0.31 7.96
CA PRO A 327 -0.55 1.56 7.66
C PRO A 327 -1.98 1.58 8.21
N PRO A 328 -2.65 2.75 8.18
CA PRO A 328 -4.10 2.80 8.36
C PRO A 328 -4.77 1.83 7.38
N LEU A 329 -5.83 1.16 7.82
CA LEU A 329 -6.43 0.02 7.11
C LEU A 329 -6.72 0.36 5.65
N GLY A 330 -7.17 1.59 5.37
CA GLY A 330 -7.52 2.08 4.03
C GLY A 330 -6.39 2.07 3.00
N HIS A 331 -5.14 1.93 3.43
CA HIS A 331 -3.96 1.90 2.59
C HIS A 331 -3.44 0.47 2.33
N MET A 332 -4.05 -0.56 2.93
CA MET A 332 -3.58 -1.96 2.83
C MET A 332 -3.89 -2.63 1.49
N THR A 333 -3.38 -2.12 0.37
CA THR A 333 -3.66 -2.69 -0.96
C THR A 333 -2.65 -3.74 -1.40
N ALA A 334 -1.45 -3.82 -0.79
CA ALA A 334 -0.51 -4.92 -1.02
C ALA A 334 -1.16 -6.29 -0.80
N ASP A 335 -2.02 -6.39 0.21
CA ASP A 335 -2.73 -7.63 0.56
C ASP A 335 -3.57 -8.19 -0.59
N ALA A 336 -4.13 -7.33 -1.44
CA ALA A 336 -4.87 -7.76 -2.62
C ALA A 336 -3.96 -8.48 -3.63
N ILE A 337 -2.76 -7.94 -3.85
CA ILE A 337 -1.74 -8.55 -4.74
C ILE A 337 -1.21 -9.84 -4.12
N LEU A 338 -0.75 -9.78 -2.87
CA LEU A 338 -0.15 -10.94 -2.18
C LEU A 338 -1.11 -12.12 -2.12
N ALA A 339 -2.36 -11.88 -1.72
CA ALA A 339 -3.35 -12.95 -1.65
C ALA A 339 -3.74 -13.49 -3.03
N LEU A 340 -3.86 -12.62 -4.05
CA LEU A 340 -4.11 -13.03 -5.44
C LEU A 340 -2.97 -13.92 -5.96
N LYS A 341 -1.73 -13.46 -5.85
CA LYS A 341 -0.54 -14.19 -6.33
C LYS A 341 -0.36 -15.53 -5.61
N VAL A 342 -0.52 -15.55 -4.30
CA VAL A 342 -0.48 -16.79 -3.51
C VAL A 342 -1.57 -17.76 -3.95
N LEU A 343 -2.80 -17.31 -4.16
CA LEU A 343 -3.90 -18.16 -4.65
C LEU A 343 -3.63 -18.74 -6.02
N LEU A 344 -3.14 -17.93 -6.96
CA LEU A 344 -2.79 -18.40 -8.29
C LEU A 344 -1.64 -19.41 -8.24
N SER A 345 -0.61 -19.16 -7.43
CA SER A 345 0.54 -20.08 -7.24
C SER A 345 0.16 -21.42 -6.62
N THR A 346 -0.99 -21.49 -5.94
CA THR A 346 -1.52 -22.69 -5.27
C THR A 346 -2.68 -23.31 -6.06
N ASN A 347 -2.89 -22.90 -7.31
CA ASN A 347 -4.00 -23.35 -8.16
C ASN A 347 -5.38 -23.23 -7.49
N GLY A 348 -5.56 -22.21 -6.64
CA GLY A 348 -6.81 -21.95 -5.94
C GLY A 348 -7.04 -22.79 -4.68
N ASP A 349 -6.04 -23.53 -4.19
CA ASP A 349 -6.11 -24.21 -2.89
C ASP A 349 -6.13 -23.17 -1.75
N ILE A 350 -7.32 -22.97 -1.16
CA ILE A 350 -7.57 -21.97 -0.13
C ILE A 350 -6.77 -22.24 1.15
N ASP A 351 -6.59 -23.52 1.53
CA ASP A 351 -5.91 -23.88 2.78
C ASP A 351 -4.40 -23.65 2.65
N GLN A 352 -3.81 -24.05 1.52
CA GLN A 352 -2.40 -23.76 1.22
C GLN A 352 -2.14 -22.26 1.07
N ALA A 353 -3.05 -21.55 0.39
CA ALA A 353 -2.96 -20.11 0.25
C ALA A 353 -3.03 -19.40 1.61
N ALA A 354 -3.93 -19.84 2.49
CA ALA A 354 -4.08 -19.27 3.83
C ALA A 354 -2.80 -19.45 4.67
N GLU A 355 -2.14 -20.62 4.64
CA GLU A 355 -0.91 -20.81 5.39
C GLU A 355 0.23 -19.92 4.86
N LYS A 356 0.38 -19.78 3.54
CA LYS A 356 1.38 -18.86 2.95
C LYS A 356 1.11 -17.40 3.31
N ILE A 357 -0.15 -16.94 3.26
CA ILE A 357 -0.53 -15.57 3.67
C ILE A 357 -0.19 -15.35 5.15
N LYS A 358 -0.44 -16.35 5.99
CA LYS A 358 -0.10 -16.32 7.42
C LYS A 358 1.40 -16.24 7.65
N GLU A 359 2.21 -16.99 6.91
CA GLU A 359 3.68 -16.92 6.96
C GLU A 359 4.18 -15.53 6.54
N ILE A 360 3.67 -14.97 5.43
CA ILE A 360 3.98 -13.61 5.00
C ILE A 360 3.71 -12.61 6.13
N LYS A 361 2.49 -12.61 6.69
CA LYS A 361 2.12 -11.72 7.80
C LYS A 361 2.94 -11.95 9.07
N THR A 362 3.54 -13.12 9.22
CA THR A 362 4.39 -13.45 10.38
C THR A 362 5.80 -12.88 10.25
N ASN A 363 6.35 -12.86 9.04
CA ASN A 363 7.79 -12.64 8.84
C ASN A 363 8.15 -11.19 8.51
N PHE A 364 7.22 -10.40 7.99
CA PHE A 364 7.55 -9.10 7.40
C PHE A 364 7.05 -7.88 8.17
N TRP A 365 6.37 -8.03 9.31
CA TRP A 365 5.82 -6.91 10.10
C TRP A 365 6.47 -6.82 11.48
N LEU A 366 6.58 -5.60 12.04
CA LEU A 366 7.04 -5.38 13.41
C LEU A 366 6.06 -5.97 14.44
N GLU A 367 4.76 -5.91 14.16
CA GLU A 367 3.70 -6.48 15.00
C GLU A 367 2.87 -7.52 14.22
N PRO A 368 3.38 -8.76 14.04
CA PRO A 368 2.73 -9.78 13.23
C PRO A 368 1.28 -10.11 13.59
N GLU A 369 0.96 -10.23 14.88
CA GLU A 369 -0.39 -10.57 15.32
C GLU A 369 -1.38 -9.43 15.01
N ILE A 370 -0.93 -8.19 15.19
CA ILE A 370 -1.72 -6.99 14.90
C ILE A 370 -1.92 -6.83 13.38
N ALA A 371 -0.90 -7.10 12.56
CA ALA A 371 -1.01 -7.11 11.10
C ALA A 371 -2.01 -8.17 10.60
N LYS A 372 -2.04 -9.37 11.21
CA LYS A 372 -3.04 -10.41 10.91
C LYS A 372 -4.45 -9.95 11.28
N ILE A 373 -4.65 -9.32 12.44
CA ILE A 373 -5.96 -8.79 12.85
C ILE A 373 -6.44 -7.69 11.90
N ALA A 374 -5.55 -6.78 11.49
CA ALA A 374 -5.85 -5.76 10.49
C ALA A 374 -6.30 -6.36 9.16
N THR A 375 -5.57 -7.37 8.69
CA THR A 375 -5.89 -8.15 7.48
C THR A 375 -7.25 -8.86 7.60
N ASN A 376 -7.55 -9.47 8.75
CA ASN A 376 -8.84 -10.12 9.01
C ASN A 376 -9.99 -9.11 8.98
N THR A 377 -9.80 -7.97 9.65
CA THR A 377 -10.76 -6.87 9.74
C THR A 377 -11.15 -6.39 8.35
N ILE A 378 -10.17 -6.10 7.49
CA ILE A 378 -10.45 -5.59 6.16
C ILE A 378 -10.99 -6.66 5.21
N ALA A 379 -10.55 -7.91 5.32
CA ALA A 379 -11.08 -9.01 4.52
C ALA A 379 -12.57 -9.25 4.83
N ARG A 380 -12.94 -9.30 6.13
CA ARG A 380 -14.34 -9.40 6.56
C ARG A 380 -15.17 -8.21 6.12
N LYS A 381 -14.61 -7.00 6.16
CA LYS A 381 -15.30 -5.82 5.64
C LYS A 381 -15.54 -5.90 4.14
N SER A 382 -14.55 -6.39 3.39
CA SER A 382 -14.65 -6.61 1.95
C SER A 382 -15.71 -7.65 1.59
N GLU A 383 -15.89 -8.70 2.41
CA GLU A 383 -16.96 -9.70 2.24
C GLU A 383 -18.38 -9.14 2.35
N GLN A 384 -18.57 -7.94 2.93
CA GLN A 384 -19.86 -7.26 2.96
C GLN A 384 -20.19 -6.58 1.62
N VAL A 385 -19.18 -6.38 0.76
CA VAL A 385 -19.33 -5.86 -0.60
C VAL A 385 -19.28 -7.01 -1.60
N ARG A 386 -18.16 -7.74 -1.66
CA ARG A 386 -17.96 -8.86 -2.57
C ARG A 386 -17.08 -9.94 -1.94
N ARG A 387 -17.69 -11.12 -1.74
CA ARG A 387 -17.00 -12.33 -1.30
C ARG A 387 -16.28 -13.00 -2.46
N GLY A 388 -15.23 -13.75 -2.16
CA GLY A 388 -14.52 -14.54 -3.17
C GLY A 388 -13.38 -15.37 -2.56
N PRO A 389 -12.54 -15.98 -3.40
CA PRO A 389 -11.42 -16.80 -2.94
C PRO A 389 -10.35 -16.01 -2.17
N VAL A 390 -10.08 -14.75 -2.56
CA VAL A 390 -9.09 -13.88 -1.91
C VAL A 390 -9.47 -13.59 -0.46
N THR A 391 -10.69 -13.11 -0.22
CA THR A 391 -11.14 -12.81 1.16
C THR A 391 -11.21 -14.07 2.02
N ARG A 392 -11.63 -15.21 1.44
CA ARG A 392 -11.68 -16.50 2.16
C ARG A 392 -10.30 -16.93 2.64
N ALA A 393 -9.29 -16.88 1.77
CA ALA A 393 -7.92 -17.23 2.14
C ALA A 393 -7.35 -16.27 3.20
N MET A 394 -7.57 -14.96 3.05
CA MET A 394 -7.13 -13.96 4.03
C MET A 394 -7.78 -14.14 5.41
N ILE A 395 -9.10 -14.39 5.48
CA ILE A 395 -9.80 -14.63 6.74
C ILE A 395 -9.26 -15.91 7.39
N LEU A 396 -9.17 -17.00 6.64
CA LEU A 396 -8.66 -18.28 7.16
C LEU A 396 -7.23 -18.16 7.70
N ALA A 397 -6.36 -17.44 7.00
CA ALA A 397 -4.98 -17.19 7.39
C ALA A 397 -4.84 -16.46 8.75
N THR A 398 -5.84 -15.65 9.10
CA THR A 398 -5.72 -14.63 10.15
C THR A 398 -6.68 -14.83 11.32
N GLU A 399 -7.71 -15.67 11.17
CA GLU A 399 -8.72 -15.94 12.20
C GLU A 399 -8.12 -16.47 13.50
N GLY A 400 -7.10 -17.33 13.39
CA GLY A 400 -6.39 -17.87 14.54
C GLY A 400 -5.72 -16.77 15.39
N ALA A 401 -5.10 -15.78 14.75
CA ALA A 401 -4.47 -14.65 15.42
C ALA A 401 -5.50 -13.75 16.10
N LEU A 402 -6.59 -13.41 15.38
CA LEU A 402 -7.71 -12.66 15.94
C LEU A 402 -8.28 -13.33 17.20
N THR A 403 -8.55 -14.63 17.11
CA THR A 403 -9.13 -15.41 18.21
C THR A 403 -8.18 -15.48 19.40
N LYS A 404 -6.91 -15.83 19.14
CA LYS A 404 -5.89 -16.00 20.17
C LYS A 404 -5.65 -14.70 20.94
N GLU A 405 -5.48 -13.59 20.22
CA GLU A 405 -5.16 -12.30 20.85
C GLU A 405 -6.36 -11.72 21.59
N THR A 406 -7.56 -11.83 21.03
CA THR A 406 -8.79 -11.43 21.73
C THR A 406 -8.98 -12.24 23.02
N LEU A 407 -8.72 -13.56 22.99
CA LEU A 407 -8.80 -14.41 24.18
C LEU A 407 -7.75 -14.02 25.23
N ARG A 408 -6.48 -13.83 24.82
CA ARG A 408 -5.38 -13.43 25.71
C ARG A 408 -5.70 -12.14 26.46
N ILE A 409 -6.14 -11.11 25.73
CA ILE A 409 -6.49 -9.81 26.32
C ILE A 409 -7.72 -9.94 27.22
N ALA A 410 -8.70 -10.76 26.84
CA ALA A 410 -9.90 -10.98 27.65
C ALA A 410 -9.59 -11.66 28.99
N GLU A 411 -8.77 -12.71 28.98
CA GLU A 411 -8.30 -13.43 30.17
C GLU A 411 -7.50 -12.51 31.08
N PHE A 412 -6.53 -11.78 30.53
CA PHE A 412 -5.73 -10.80 31.28
C PHE A 412 -6.63 -9.73 31.92
N THR A 413 -7.56 -9.15 31.16
CA THR A 413 -8.44 -8.11 31.67
C THR A 413 -9.32 -8.63 32.80
N GLN A 414 -9.92 -9.81 32.64
CA GLN A 414 -10.80 -10.38 33.66
C GLN A 414 -10.05 -10.66 34.96
N GLU A 415 -8.83 -11.22 34.85
CA GLU A 415 -7.96 -11.47 35.99
C GLU A 415 -7.69 -10.16 36.75
N LYS A 416 -7.25 -9.12 36.04
CA LYS A 416 -6.88 -7.83 36.66
C LYS A 416 -8.06 -7.04 37.21
N ILE A 417 -9.23 -7.11 36.59
CA ILE A 417 -10.47 -6.54 37.17
C ILE A 417 -10.82 -7.27 38.47
N THR A 418 -10.70 -8.60 38.50
CA THR A 418 -10.99 -9.41 39.70
C THR A 418 -10.01 -9.11 40.84
N GLU A 419 -8.75 -8.80 40.51
CA GLU A 419 -7.73 -8.31 41.46
C GLU A 419 -7.97 -6.86 41.93
N GLY A 420 -8.95 -6.14 41.35
CA GLY A 420 -9.33 -4.78 41.73
C GLY A 420 -8.56 -3.67 41.01
N MET A 421 -7.87 -3.96 39.90
CA MET A 421 -7.20 -2.96 39.07
C MET A 421 -8.21 -2.11 38.30
N ASP A 422 -7.98 -0.79 38.19
CA ASP A 422 -8.83 0.08 37.36
C ASP A 422 -8.65 -0.22 35.88
N LEU A 423 -9.74 -0.14 35.10
CA LEU A 423 -9.72 -0.43 33.66
C LEU A 423 -8.72 0.44 32.89
N SER A 424 -8.49 1.68 33.31
CA SER A 424 -7.50 2.56 32.67
C SER A 424 -6.08 2.06 32.89
N ASP A 425 -5.78 1.46 34.04
CA ASP A 425 -4.46 0.90 34.33
C ASP A 425 -4.24 -0.41 33.56
N ILE A 426 -5.29 -1.20 33.37
CA ILE A 426 -5.26 -2.43 32.55
C ILE A 426 -4.94 -2.10 31.09
N THR A 427 -5.65 -1.15 30.48
CA THR A 427 -5.38 -0.78 29.08
C THR A 427 -4.02 -0.09 28.92
N LYS A 428 -3.57 0.65 29.92
CA LYS A 428 -2.20 1.17 29.98
C LYS A 428 -1.16 0.04 29.97
N ALA A 429 -1.36 -1.01 30.77
CA ALA A 429 -0.43 -2.15 30.83
C ALA A 429 -0.29 -2.87 29.47
N LEU A 430 -1.40 -3.01 28.73
CA LEU A 430 -1.39 -3.58 27.38
C LEU A 430 -0.63 -2.69 26.37
N ASP A 431 -0.75 -1.37 26.48
CA ASP A 431 -0.01 -0.43 25.63
C ASP A 431 1.48 -0.36 26.02
N ASP A 432 1.82 -0.49 27.30
CA ASP A 432 3.21 -0.63 27.74
C ASP A 432 3.84 -1.93 27.19
N GLU A 433 3.08 -3.03 27.16
CA GLU A 433 3.50 -4.27 26.48
C GLU A 433 3.74 -4.03 24.98
N LYS A 434 2.80 -3.37 24.30
CA LYS A 434 2.92 -3.00 22.88
C LYS A 434 4.17 -2.17 22.59
N LEU A 435 4.42 -1.12 23.36
CA LEU A 435 5.61 -0.26 23.22
C LEU A 435 6.90 -1.07 23.31
N ASN A 436 6.99 -1.96 24.30
CA ASN A 436 8.16 -2.82 24.49
C ASN A 436 8.34 -3.81 23.32
N ASN A 437 7.24 -4.38 22.81
CA ASN A 437 7.27 -5.30 21.68
C ASN A 437 7.74 -4.61 20.40
N VAL A 438 7.24 -3.41 20.09
CA VAL A 438 7.68 -2.62 18.93
C VAL A 438 9.15 -2.25 19.04
N CYS A 439 9.60 -1.78 20.22
CA CYS A 439 11.01 -1.47 20.47
C CYS A 439 11.91 -2.69 20.23
N LYS A 440 11.51 -3.86 20.75
CA LYS A 440 12.25 -5.12 20.58
C LYS A 440 12.27 -5.59 19.12
N ALA A 441 11.13 -5.52 18.42
CA ALA A 441 11.02 -5.90 17.02
C ALA A 441 11.87 -5.00 16.12
N ALA A 442 11.80 -3.68 16.31
CA ALA A 442 12.62 -2.73 15.58
C ALA A 442 14.11 -2.93 15.85
N SER A 443 14.49 -3.16 17.11
CA SER A 443 15.87 -3.49 17.51
C SER A 443 16.39 -4.71 16.75
N SER A 444 15.59 -5.79 16.70
CA SER A 444 15.95 -7.02 15.99
C SER A 444 16.04 -6.81 14.47
N LEU A 445 15.09 -6.07 13.89
CA LEU A 445 15.06 -5.78 12.46
C LEU A 445 16.32 -5.02 12.04
N PHE A 446 16.60 -3.90 12.70
CA PHE A 446 17.77 -3.07 12.36
C PHE A 446 19.09 -3.76 12.70
N SER A 447 19.15 -4.54 13.78
CA SER A 447 20.35 -5.34 14.07
C SER A 447 20.67 -6.31 12.94
N GLY A 448 19.65 -6.98 12.39
CA GLY A 448 19.79 -7.87 11.24
C GLY A 448 20.16 -7.13 9.95
N MET A 449 19.53 -5.99 9.67
CA MET A 449 19.81 -5.20 8.46
C MET A 449 21.20 -4.56 8.46
N MET A 450 21.69 -4.12 9.63
CA MET A 450 22.94 -3.37 9.75
C MET A 450 24.13 -4.23 10.21
N ASP A 451 23.90 -5.51 10.54
CA ASP A 451 24.90 -6.41 11.14
C ASP A 451 25.58 -5.80 12.38
N LYS A 452 24.78 -5.21 13.27
CA LYS A 452 25.22 -4.53 14.50
C LYS A 452 24.30 -4.87 15.68
N ASP A 453 24.81 -4.84 16.92
CA ASP A 453 23.96 -4.90 18.11
C ASP A 453 23.26 -3.53 18.29
N ILE A 454 21.97 -3.47 17.98
CA ILE A 454 21.15 -2.27 18.08
C ILE A 454 20.04 -2.48 19.09
N LYS A 455 19.96 -1.60 20.10
CA LYS A 455 18.84 -1.56 21.05
C LYS A 455 18.15 -0.21 20.96
N ILE A 456 16.86 -0.23 20.71
CA ILE A 456 16.01 0.95 20.62
C ILE A 456 15.06 0.95 21.81
N MET A 457 14.96 2.08 22.48
CA MET A 457 14.04 2.29 23.59
C MET A 457 13.33 3.62 23.44
N ILE A 458 12.00 3.59 23.40
CA ILE A 458 11.18 4.79 23.50
C ILE A 458 10.98 5.09 24.99
N THR A 459 11.67 6.12 25.51
CA THR A 459 11.64 6.46 26.94
C THR A 459 10.48 7.38 27.31
N LYS A 460 9.86 8.00 26.30
CA LYS A 460 8.66 8.82 26.46
C LYS A 460 7.81 8.75 25.20
N TYR A 461 6.51 8.58 25.36
CA TYR A 461 5.53 8.71 24.29
C TYR A 461 4.27 9.38 24.83
N ALA A 462 4.01 10.60 24.37
CA ALA A 462 2.84 11.38 24.75
C ALA A 462 2.41 12.30 23.60
N GLY A 463 1.22 12.90 23.74
CA GLY A 463 0.83 14.01 22.87
C GLY A 463 1.31 15.37 23.40
N ARG A 464 0.93 16.42 22.66
CA ARG A 464 1.19 17.83 22.97
C ARG A 464 2.67 18.13 23.25
N SER A 465 3.52 18.02 22.22
CA SER A 465 4.92 18.41 22.32
C SER A 465 5.14 19.92 22.18
N ARG A 466 4.65 20.54 21.10
CA ARG A 466 4.95 21.95 20.78
C ARG A 466 3.77 22.91 21.00
N ARG A 467 2.54 22.43 20.93
CA ARG A 467 1.35 23.29 20.94
C ARG A 467 0.94 23.67 22.36
N LYS A 468 0.21 24.78 22.50
CA LYS A 468 -0.40 25.21 23.77
C LYS A 468 -1.34 24.13 24.32
N GLU A 469 -1.65 24.23 25.62
CA GLU A 469 -2.60 23.36 26.32
C GLU A 469 -3.89 23.14 25.52
N ASN A 470 -4.15 21.88 25.18
CA ASN A 470 -5.28 21.47 24.38
C ASN A 470 -5.68 20.03 24.76
N PRO A 471 -6.87 19.81 25.33
CA PRO A 471 -7.32 18.48 25.76
C PRO A 471 -7.36 17.44 24.64
N PHE A 472 -7.51 17.84 23.38
CA PHE A 472 -7.44 16.90 22.25
C PHE A 472 -6.02 16.35 22.10
N LEU A 473 -5.01 17.22 22.14
CA LEU A 473 -3.61 16.82 21.96
C LEU A 473 -3.06 16.05 23.17
N ASP A 474 -3.66 16.20 24.34
CA ASP A 474 -3.30 15.43 25.53
C ASP A 474 -3.74 13.96 25.43
N ASN A 475 -4.78 13.68 24.65
CA ASN A 475 -5.35 12.34 24.49
C ASN A 475 -4.90 11.63 23.21
N TYR A 476 -4.50 12.38 22.17
CA TYR A 476 -4.21 11.82 20.84
C TYR A 476 -2.77 12.15 20.42
N ALA A 477 -1.84 11.27 20.80
CA ALA A 477 -0.41 11.46 20.58
C ALA A 477 -0.02 11.59 19.10
N GLY A 478 -0.84 11.10 18.16
CA GLY A 478 -0.58 11.18 16.72
C GLY A 478 -0.62 12.59 16.12
N PHE A 479 -1.23 13.59 16.79
CA PHE A 479 -1.43 14.94 16.22
C PHE A 479 -0.43 16.02 16.71
N ASP A 480 0.46 15.69 17.64
CA ASP A 480 1.56 16.54 18.14
C ASP A 480 2.51 15.70 19.03
N THR A 481 3.16 14.71 18.44
CA THR A 481 3.87 13.65 19.18
C THR A 481 5.06 14.19 19.98
N ASN A 482 5.05 13.90 21.28
CA ASN A 482 6.09 14.21 22.25
C ASN A 482 6.81 12.92 22.62
N VAL A 483 7.94 12.70 21.96
CA VAL A 483 8.64 11.42 22.02
C VAL A 483 10.13 11.62 22.19
N ASP A 484 10.68 10.81 23.10
CA ASP A 484 12.10 10.73 23.40
C ASP A 484 12.55 9.28 23.12
N VAL A 485 13.68 9.13 22.45
CA VAL A 485 14.20 7.81 22.06
C VAL A 485 15.66 7.69 22.49
N GLU A 486 16.01 6.55 23.06
CA GLU A 486 17.38 6.14 23.30
C GLU A 486 17.73 4.99 22.34
N ILE A 487 18.87 5.12 21.67
CA ILE A 487 19.42 4.10 20.78
C ILE A 487 20.80 3.72 21.31
N GLU A 488 21.06 2.43 21.45
CA GLU A 488 22.38 1.89 21.73
C GLU A 488 22.87 1.15 20.48
N ILE A 489 24.02 1.52 19.93
CA ILE A 489 24.67 0.86 18.80
C ILE A 489 26.03 0.38 19.28
N GLU A 490 26.25 -0.94 19.32
CA GLU A 490 27.52 -1.53 19.78
C GLU A 490 27.98 -1.03 21.17
N GLY A 491 27.02 -0.72 22.05
CA GLY A 491 27.26 -0.18 23.39
C GLY A 491 27.39 1.35 23.47
N GLU A 492 27.43 2.06 22.34
CA GLU A 492 27.41 3.53 22.31
C GLU A 492 25.97 4.04 22.37
N LYS A 493 25.67 4.88 23.38
CA LYS A 493 24.33 5.41 23.63
C LYS A 493 24.11 6.77 22.97
N ILE A 494 23.05 6.87 22.18
CA ILE A 494 22.54 8.06 21.52
C ILE A 494 21.17 8.38 22.13
N VAL A 495 20.99 9.62 22.60
CA VAL A 495 19.73 10.08 23.20
C VAL A 495 19.13 11.17 22.32
N MET A 496 17.89 10.97 21.88
CA MET A 496 17.13 11.89 21.04
C MET A 496 15.90 12.39 21.80
N GLU A 497 16.07 13.48 22.54
CA GLU A 497 14.95 14.15 23.22
C GLU A 497 14.16 15.02 22.24
N LYS A 498 12.83 14.98 22.33
CA LYS A 498 11.88 15.71 21.48
C LYS A 498 12.10 15.44 20.00
N LEU A 499 12.25 14.16 19.64
CA LEU A 499 12.57 13.69 18.30
C LEU A 499 11.76 14.40 17.21
N ALA A 500 10.42 14.43 17.34
CA ALA A 500 9.53 14.94 16.29
C ALA A 500 9.57 16.48 16.11
N ASN A 501 9.91 17.24 17.15
CA ASN A 501 9.72 18.71 17.14
C ASN A 501 11.02 19.50 17.22
N GLU A 502 12.13 18.88 17.65
CA GLU A 502 13.44 19.51 17.69
C GLU A 502 14.43 18.76 16.79
N ILE A 503 14.67 17.47 17.03
CA ILE A 503 15.73 16.70 16.34
C ILE A 503 15.46 16.56 14.83
N ILE A 504 14.29 16.06 14.42
CA ILE A 504 13.98 15.87 12.98
C ILE A 504 14.00 17.21 12.23
N PRO A 505 13.30 18.27 12.68
CA PRO A 505 13.35 19.57 11.99
C PRO A 505 14.76 20.14 11.87
N ASP A 506 15.54 20.11 12.96
CA ASP A 506 16.91 20.61 12.97
C ASP A 506 17.84 19.81 12.05
N ALA A 507 17.77 18.48 12.10
CA ALA A 507 18.57 17.60 11.25
C ALA A 507 18.28 17.82 9.75
N VAL A 508 17.00 17.91 9.38
CA VAL A 508 16.59 18.07 7.97
C VAL A 508 16.90 19.47 7.45
N VAL A 509 16.53 20.52 8.18
CA VAL A 509 16.72 21.92 7.73
C VAL A 509 18.20 22.30 7.70
N ASN A 510 18.99 21.85 8.69
CA ASN A 510 20.41 22.16 8.78
C ASN A 510 21.31 21.07 8.17
N LYS A 511 20.74 20.04 7.54
CA LYS A 511 21.45 18.97 6.81
C LYS A 511 22.50 18.25 7.67
N LYS A 512 22.18 17.95 8.92
CA LYS A 512 23.07 17.25 9.86
C LYS A 512 23.15 15.76 9.52
N GLN A 513 24.09 15.39 8.64
CA GLN A 513 24.17 14.04 8.07
C GLN A 513 24.36 12.95 9.13
N ASP A 514 25.20 13.22 10.14
CA ASP A 514 25.42 12.34 11.29
C ASP A 514 24.12 11.99 12.03
N VAL A 515 23.19 12.94 12.15
CA VAL A 515 21.88 12.71 12.75
C VAL A 515 20.93 12.02 11.75
N LEU A 516 20.95 12.45 10.49
CA LEU A 516 20.09 11.90 9.43
C LEU A 516 20.31 10.40 9.20
N GLU A 517 21.55 9.92 9.31
CA GLU A 517 21.89 8.49 9.16
C GLU A 517 21.30 7.60 10.28
N VAL A 518 21.14 8.14 11.49
CA VAL A 518 20.66 7.39 12.66
C VAL A 518 19.15 7.55 12.86
N LEU A 519 18.55 8.64 12.36
CA LEU A 519 17.12 8.94 12.51
C LEU A 519 16.15 7.81 12.15
N PRO A 520 16.38 6.97 11.12
CA PRO A 520 15.48 5.85 10.82
C PRO A 520 15.29 4.88 11.99
N LEU A 521 16.34 4.64 12.80
CA LEU A 521 16.29 3.76 13.97
C LEU A 521 15.28 4.26 15.03
N ALA A 522 15.13 5.58 15.15
CA ALA A 522 14.14 6.19 16.02
C ALA A 522 12.76 6.34 15.35
N SER A 523 12.74 6.74 14.07
CA SER A 523 11.51 7.18 13.41
C SER A 523 10.59 6.01 13.07
N VAL A 524 11.12 4.88 12.59
CA VAL A 524 10.32 3.70 12.21
C VAL A 524 9.46 3.17 13.36
N PRO A 525 10.00 2.84 14.55
CA PRO A 525 9.17 2.35 15.65
C PRO A 525 8.18 3.40 16.16
N VAL A 526 8.53 4.69 16.13
CA VAL A 526 7.61 5.77 16.52
C VAL A 526 6.45 5.88 15.54
N THR A 527 6.71 5.77 14.24
CA THR A 527 5.67 5.75 13.22
C THR A 527 4.72 4.57 13.38
N GLU A 528 5.21 3.37 13.70
CA GLU A 528 4.35 2.21 14.00
C GLU A 528 3.36 2.51 15.14
N LEU A 529 3.84 3.14 16.22
CA LEU A 529 2.98 3.54 17.34
C LEU A 529 1.98 4.64 16.97
N GLN A 530 2.34 5.56 16.06
CA GLN A 530 1.42 6.60 15.59
C GLN A 530 0.29 6.03 14.72
N LEU A 531 0.57 4.97 13.95
CA LEU A 531 -0.37 4.40 12.99
C LEU A 531 -1.30 3.34 13.60
N CYS A 532 -1.03 2.87 14.82
CA CYS A 532 -1.73 1.75 15.46
C CYS A 532 -3.26 1.89 15.62
N GLY A 533 -3.83 3.08 15.42
CA GLY A 533 -5.27 3.31 15.41
C GLY A 533 -6.05 2.48 14.37
N HIS A 534 -5.34 1.86 13.43
CA HIS A 534 -5.87 0.89 12.49
C HIS A 534 -6.45 -0.36 13.20
N THR A 535 -5.94 -0.74 14.38
CA THR A 535 -6.40 -1.91 15.16
C THR A 535 -6.36 -1.62 16.66
N ILE A 536 -7.53 -1.38 17.25
CA ILE A 536 -7.70 -0.91 18.63
C ILE A 536 -8.07 -2.01 19.63
N VAL A 537 -7.53 -3.21 19.45
CA VAL A 537 -7.88 -4.40 20.27
C VAL A 537 -7.65 -4.19 21.78
N ASN A 538 -6.61 -3.44 22.15
CA ASN A 538 -6.28 -3.09 23.55
C ASN A 538 -7.30 -2.14 24.21
N VAL A 539 -8.21 -1.55 23.43
CA VAL A 539 -9.35 -0.77 23.95
C VAL A 539 -10.62 -1.61 23.94
N ILE A 540 -10.88 -2.28 22.82
CA ILE A 540 -12.15 -2.94 22.54
C ILE A 540 -12.37 -4.17 23.41
N VAL A 541 -11.35 -5.02 23.56
CA VAL A 541 -11.49 -6.26 24.33
C VAL A 541 -11.63 -5.96 25.82
N PRO A 542 -10.81 -5.06 26.43
CA PRO A 542 -11.00 -4.74 27.84
C PRO A 542 -12.35 -4.08 28.15
N ALA A 543 -12.84 -3.22 27.25
CA ALA A 543 -14.18 -2.64 27.37
C ALA A 543 -15.29 -3.72 27.32
N ALA A 544 -15.14 -4.72 26.44
CA ALA A 544 -16.06 -5.85 26.35
C ALA A 544 -16.11 -6.66 27.65
N VAL A 545 -14.94 -6.98 28.22
CA VAL A 545 -14.84 -7.73 29.48
C VAL A 545 -15.47 -6.97 30.64
N ALA A 546 -15.15 -5.68 30.79
CA ALA A 546 -15.75 -4.84 31.82
C ALA A 546 -17.27 -4.76 31.70
N GLY A 547 -17.79 -4.69 30.46
CA GLY A 547 -19.22 -4.71 30.18
C GLY A 547 -19.87 -6.06 30.53
N ALA A 548 -19.22 -7.17 30.18
CA ALA A 548 -19.69 -8.51 30.52
C ALA A 548 -19.72 -8.76 32.04
N MET A 549 -18.71 -8.28 32.76
CA MET A 549 -18.62 -8.38 34.22
C MET A 549 -19.54 -7.39 34.96
N GLY A 550 -20.18 -6.46 34.26
CA GLY A 550 -21.05 -5.45 34.87
C GLY A 550 -20.32 -4.48 35.80
N VAL A 551 -19.06 -4.16 35.48
CA VAL A 551 -18.18 -3.33 36.33
C VAL A 551 -18.69 -1.90 36.48
N ASP A 552 -19.24 -1.32 35.40
CA ASP A 552 -19.73 0.06 35.35
C ASP A 552 -20.70 0.24 34.16
N GLU A 553 -21.24 1.44 33.99
CA GLU A 553 -22.00 1.82 32.80
C GLU A 553 -21.11 1.91 31.55
N SER A 554 -21.66 1.54 30.39
CA SER A 554 -20.90 1.45 29.12
C SER A 554 -20.18 2.75 28.73
N GLU A 555 -20.74 3.91 29.07
CA GLU A 555 -20.15 5.23 28.80
C GLU A 555 -18.92 5.49 29.69
N VAL A 556 -18.93 5.02 30.94
CA VAL A 556 -17.80 5.15 31.86
C VAL A 556 -16.70 4.17 31.47
N ILE A 557 -17.07 2.92 31.14
CA ILE A 557 -16.16 1.89 30.62
C ILE A 557 -15.39 2.41 29.40
N ALA A 558 -16.10 2.97 28.41
CA ALA A 558 -15.50 3.47 27.19
C ALA A 558 -14.45 4.56 27.43
N LYS A 559 -14.75 5.51 28.34
CA LYS A 559 -13.84 6.59 28.71
C LYS A 559 -12.60 6.06 29.43
N LYS A 560 -12.76 5.12 30.37
CA LYS A 560 -11.63 4.51 31.10
C LYS A 560 -10.73 3.71 30.16
N ALA A 561 -11.30 2.82 29.35
CA ALA A 561 -10.56 1.97 28.42
C ALA A 561 -9.72 2.80 27.44
N THR A 562 -10.33 3.81 26.81
CA THR A 562 -9.66 4.69 25.84
C THR A 562 -8.59 5.56 26.51
N LYS A 563 -8.87 6.12 27.69
CA LYS A 563 -7.94 7.01 28.39
C LYS A 563 -6.65 6.31 28.81
N GLY A 564 -6.72 5.05 29.24
CA GLY A 564 -5.54 4.28 29.62
C GLY A 564 -4.68 3.85 28.43
N ALA A 565 -5.32 3.62 27.27
CA ALA A 565 -4.69 3.18 26.04
C ALA A 565 -4.03 4.33 25.26
N TYR A 566 -2.98 4.90 25.83
CA TYR A 566 -2.29 6.10 25.33
C TYR A 566 -1.57 5.93 23.98
N ILE A 567 -1.26 4.70 23.57
CA ILE A 567 -0.73 4.36 22.23
C ILE A 567 -1.87 3.96 21.33
N THR A 568 -2.65 2.94 21.71
CA THR A 568 -3.71 2.38 20.87
C THR A 568 -4.78 3.41 20.52
N SER A 569 -4.98 4.41 21.39
CA SER A 569 -5.84 5.57 21.15
C SER A 569 -5.06 6.80 20.64
N SER A 570 -3.98 6.62 19.88
CA SER A 570 -3.17 7.75 19.34
C SER A 570 -3.97 8.67 18.41
N ILE A 571 -5.11 8.20 17.88
CA ILE A 571 -6.07 8.95 17.07
C ILE A 571 -7.50 8.80 17.63
N PRO A 572 -8.41 9.77 17.35
CA PRO A 572 -9.78 9.70 17.85
C PRO A 572 -10.61 8.63 17.14
N GLY A 573 -11.47 7.94 17.89
CA GLY A 573 -12.43 6.97 17.35
C GLY A 573 -12.84 5.88 18.34
N GLY A 574 -11.94 5.52 19.27
CA GLY A 574 -12.14 4.37 20.17
C GLY A 574 -13.33 4.47 21.15
N ILE A 575 -13.71 5.67 21.61
CA ILE A 575 -14.75 5.81 22.66
C ILE A 575 -16.10 5.26 22.21
N GLU A 576 -16.57 5.63 21.02
CA GLU A 576 -17.88 5.18 20.53
C GLU A 576 -17.89 3.65 20.33
N ARG A 577 -16.81 3.11 19.78
CA ARG A 577 -16.62 1.66 19.57
C ARG A 577 -16.60 0.88 20.88
N ALA A 578 -15.83 1.35 21.85
CA ALA A 578 -15.71 0.73 23.17
C ALA A 578 -17.05 0.71 23.90
N ARG A 579 -17.83 1.81 23.81
CA ARG A 579 -19.17 1.89 24.41
C ARG A 579 -20.12 0.87 23.80
N ASP A 580 -20.13 0.77 22.46
CA ASP A 580 -21.03 -0.13 21.75
C ASP A 580 -20.71 -1.60 22.04
N VAL A 581 -19.42 -1.94 22.10
CA VAL A 581 -18.96 -3.29 22.43
C VAL A 581 -19.24 -3.63 23.91
N ALA A 582 -18.98 -2.72 24.86
CA ALA A 582 -19.29 -2.94 26.27
C ALA A 582 -20.78 -3.18 26.51
N LYS A 583 -21.65 -2.37 25.88
CA LYS A 583 -23.11 -2.54 25.93
C LYS A 583 -23.54 -3.88 25.34
N ARG A 584 -22.93 -4.29 24.23
CA ARG A 584 -23.23 -5.56 23.56
C ARG A 584 -22.81 -6.76 24.42
N ALA A 585 -21.62 -6.73 25.01
CA ALA A 585 -21.14 -7.78 25.91
C ALA A 585 -22.07 -7.97 27.11
N ALA A 586 -22.52 -6.87 27.73
CA ALA A 586 -23.49 -6.91 28.83
C ALA A 586 -24.83 -7.54 28.41
N ASN A 587 -25.29 -7.31 27.17
CA ASN A 587 -26.51 -7.92 26.67
C ASN A 587 -26.34 -9.43 26.40
N ILE A 588 -25.23 -9.84 25.77
CA ILE A 588 -24.92 -11.26 25.57
C ILE A 588 -24.85 -11.99 26.92
N MET A 589 -24.26 -11.37 27.94
CA MET A 589 -24.24 -11.93 29.29
C MET A 589 -25.62 -12.13 29.90
N LYS A 590 -26.57 -11.24 29.64
CA LYS A 590 -27.96 -11.41 30.10
C LYS A 590 -28.62 -12.61 29.41
N ASP A 591 -28.36 -12.82 28.12
CA ASP A 591 -28.94 -13.93 27.36
C ASP A 591 -28.30 -15.29 27.73
N LEU A 592 -27.05 -15.29 28.21
CA LEU A 592 -26.35 -16.49 28.69
C LEU A 592 -26.74 -16.91 30.13
N ASN A 593 -27.49 -16.07 30.84
CA ASN A 593 -27.95 -16.29 32.22
C ASN A 593 -29.41 -16.72 32.25
#